data_AF-A0A9D5ER82-F1
#
_entry.id   AF-A0A9D5ER82-F1
#
_cell.length_a   1.000
_cell.length_b   1.000
_cell.length_c   1.000
_cell.angle_alpha   90.00
_cell.angle_beta   90.00
_cell.angle_gamma   90.00
#
_symmetry.space_group_name_H-M   'P 1'
#
loop_
_entity.id
_entity.type
_entity.pdbx_description
1 polymer ?
#
loop_
_entity_poly.entity_id
_entity_poly.type
_entity_poly.pdbx_seq_one_letter_code
_entity_poly.pdbx_strand_id
1 'polypeptide(L)'
;MGRATLLFVFAFMSSGCATFAKKPDTPADDLTPAQLLAMPAPPNERYYLLVFGSQSTPKVAKYTHSWATVVKVTDMGPGVAPAIEPQTISWMPRTLDIQSRNFRVEPGVNLDMHTSITEMLKHDEKIVMWGPYEIWHGAHTRFLTQKEFIDSGAIGYQCVDSIGEAARTGRGCDCIHAITDMDPMYNRGRYPLAFFGVSASRHAVRQIVSRGAVIDPDKTQDWLIPALCLDKYPLEREEYRGPKKSFDPQLIIGNR
;
A
#
# COMPACT_ATOMS: atom_id res chain seq x y z
N MET A 1 0.62 27.75 41.04
CA MET A 1 0.62 27.89 39.56
C MET A 1 1.59 26.84 39.02
N GLY A 2 1.15 25.80 38.31
CA GLY A 2 2.10 24.76 37.83
C GLY A 2 1.54 23.42 37.35
N ARG A 3 0.24 23.12 37.51
CA ARG A 3 -0.37 21.86 37.03
C ARG A 3 -1.24 21.98 35.77
N ALA A 4 -1.70 23.19 35.43
CA ALA A 4 -2.56 23.42 34.26
C ALA A 4 -1.79 23.47 32.93
N THR A 5 -0.49 23.81 32.95
CA THR A 5 0.32 23.97 31.73
C THR A 5 0.76 22.63 31.12
N LEU A 6 0.86 21.56 31.91
CA LEU A 6 1.31 20.25 31.42
C LEU A 6 0.22 19.50 30.62
N LEU A 7 -1.06 19.74 30.93
CA LEU A 7 -2.20 19.09 30.26
C LEU A 7 -2.48 19.65 28.86
N PHE A 8 -2.12 20.91 28.59
CA PHE A 8 -2.30 21.51 27.27
C PHE A 8 -1.26 21.04 26.23
N VAL A 9 -0.06 20.65 26.66
CA VAL A 9 1.00 20.18 25.74
C VAL A 9 0.67 18.80 25.16
N PHE A 10 -0.02 17.93 25.91
CA PHE A 10 -0.42 16.61 25.41
C PHE A 10 -1.60 16.65 24.43
N ALA A 11 -2.52 17.62 24.56
CA ALA A 11 -3.69 17.73 23.69
C ALA A 11 -3.36 18.24 22.27
N PHE A 12 -2.33 19.07 22.11
CA PHE A 12 -1.87 19.51 20.79
C PHE A 12 -0.99 18.46 20.08
N MET A 13 -0.50 17.43 20.77
CA MET A 13 0.24 16.34 20.15
C MET A 13 -0.65 15.24 19.55
N SER A 14 -1.93 15.17 19.91
CA SER A 14 -2.86 14.18 19.33
C SER A 14 -3.52 14.65 18.04
N SER A 15 -3.57 15.97 17.80
CA SER A 15 -4.03 16.57 16.54
C SER A 15 -2.85 16.78 15.61
N GLY A 16 -2.27 15.68 15.12
CA GLY A 16 -1.01 15.71 14.36
C GLY A 16 -1.06 16.65 13.16
N CYS A 17 0.07 17.29 12.86
CA CYS A 17 0.28 18.14 11.68
C CYS A 17 -0.16 17.50 10.34
N ALA A 18 -0.39 16.18 10.33
CA ALA A 18 -0.98 15.40 9.25
C ALA A 18 -2.35 15.90 8.77
N THR A 19 -3.13 16.61 9.60
CA THR A 19 -4.47 17.11 9.19
C THR A 19 -4.38 18.12 8.03
N PHE A 20 -3.26 18.83 7.91
CA PHE A 20 -3.02 19.80 6.84
C PHE A 20 -2.07 19.29 5.76
N ALA A 21 -1.67 18.01 5.81
CA ALA A 21 -0.82 17.44 4.78
C ALA A 21 -1.59 17.33 3.46
N LYS A 22 -1.09 18.01 2.43
CA LYS A 22 -1.64 17.96 1.09
C LYS A 22 -1.35 16.58 0.48
N LYS A 23 -2.41 15.81 0.22
CA LYS A 23 -2.34 14.57 -0.56
C LYS A 23 -1.89 14.89 -2.00
N PRO A 24 -1.02 14.08 -2.62
CA PRO A 24 -0.79 14.16 -4.05
C PRO A 24 -2.09 14.04 -4.85
N ASP A 25 -2.18 14.81 -5.93
CA ASP A 25 -3.32 14.80 -6.84
C ASP A 25 -3.17 13.63 -7.82
N THR A 26 -3.58 12.43 -7.39
CA THR A 26 -3.42 11.20 -8.17
C THR A 26 -4.63 10.99 -9.08
N PRO A 27 -4.44 10.63 -10.37
CA PRO A 27 -5.54 10.30 -11.27
C PRO A 27 -6.34 9.07 -10.81
N ALA A 28 -5.81 8.27 -9.87
CA ALA A 28 -6.56 7.18 -9.27
C ALA A 28 -7.80 7.68 -8.50
N ASP A 29 -7.75 8.89 -7.92
CA ASP A 29 -8.88 9.47 -7.17
C ASP A 29 -10.07 9.80 -8.09
N ASP A 30 -9.82 10.11 -9.36
CA ASP A 30 -10.84 10.45 -10.35
C ASP A 30 -11.64 9.23 -10.83
N LEU A 31 -11.14 8.02 -10.59
CA LEU A 31 -11.84 6.79 -10.93
C LEU A 31 -12.99 6.57 -9.94
N THR A 32 -14.20 6.92 -10.33
CA THR A 32 -15.37 6.64 -9.49
C THR A 32 -15.69 5.14 -9.49
N PRO A 33 -16.32 4.62 -8.42
CA PRO A 33 -16.71 3.22 -8.42
C PRO A 33 -17.70 2.84 -9.52
N ALA A 34 -18.56 3.77 -9.94
CA ALA A 34 -19.48 3.57 -11.05
C ALA A 34 -18.74 3.40 -12.39
N GLN A 35 -17.69 4.21 -12.64
CA GLN A 35 -16.85 4.04 -13.83
C GLN A 35 -16.11 2.71 -13.82
N LEU A 36 -15.55 2.33 -12.66
CA LEU A 36 -14.84 1.06 -12.52
C LEU A 36 -15.76 -0.15 -12.73
N LEU A 37 -16.99 -0.12 -12.20
CA LEU A 37 -17.98 -1.18 -12.41
C LEU A 37 -18.49 -1.25 -13.85
N ALA A 38 -18.46 -0.13 -14.58
CA ALA A 38 -18.83 -0.08 -16.00
C ALA A 38 -17.73 -0.66 -16.92
N MET A 39 -16.53 -0.92 -16.41
CA MET A 39 -15.44 -1.58 -17.13
C MET A 39 -15.50 -3.09 -16.88
N PRO A 40 -16.08 -3.91 -17.79
CA PRO A 40 -16.20 -5.34 -17.54
C PRO A 40 -14.82 -5.98 -17.39
N ALA A 41 -14.67 -6.86 -16.39
CA ALA A 41 -13.51 -7.73 -16.30
C ALA A 41 -13.47 -8.65 -17.52
N PRO A 42 -12.30 -8.84 -18.17
CA PRO A 42 -12.14 -9.88 -19.16
C PRO A 42 -12.47 -11.25 -18.55
N PRO A 43 -13.23 -12.12 -19.24
CA PRO A 43 -13.82 -13.33 -18.65
C PRO A 43 -12.80 -14.39 -18.19
N ASN A 44 -11.55 -14.28 -18.61
CA ASN A 44 -10.45 -15.18 -18.29
C ASN A 44 -9.38 -14.53 -17.39
N GLU A 45 -9.63 -13.33 -16.85
CA GLU A 45 -8.69 -12.64 -15.98
C GLU A 45 -9.13 -12.66 -14.52
N ARG A 46 -8.18 -12.87 -13.62
CA ARG A 46 -8.34 -12.78 -12.17
C ARG A 46 -7.21 -11.96 -11.58
N TYR A 47 -7.51 -11.23 -10.50
CA TYR A 47 -6.56 -10.29 -9.92
C TYR A 47 -6.34 -10.61 -8.45
N TYR A 48 -5.09 -10.55 -8.02
CA TYR A 48 -4.70 -10.89 -6.66
C TYR A 48 -3.83 -9.81 -6.06
N LEU A 49 -4.02 -9.52 -4.78
CA LEU A 49 -3.23 -8.55 -4.04
C LEU A 49 -2.38 -9.27 -3.00
N LEU A 50 -1.09 -8.96 -3.02
CA LEU A 50 -0.13 -9.25 -1.96
C LEU A 50 0.29 -7.93 -1.34
N VAL A 51 0.30 -7.86 -0.01
CA VAL A 51 0.82 -6.69 0.71
C VAL A 51 1.98 -7.15 1.57
N PHE A 52 3.05 -6.36 1.60
CA PHE A 52 4.26 -6.69 2.32
C PHE A 52 4.60 -5.58 3.30
N GLY A 53 5.19 -5.97 4.42
CA GLY A 53 5.82 -5.05 5.36
C GLY A 53 7.15 -5.61 5.83
N SER A 54 8.19 -4.80 5.83
CA SER A 54 9.49 -5.16 6.39
C SER A 54 9.85 -4.29 7.59
N GLN A 55 10.67 -4.84 8.49
CA GLN A 55 11.29 -4.06 9.55
C GLN A 55 12.52 -4.74 10.17
N SER A 56 13.44 -3.94 10.68
CA SER A 56 14.54 -4.40 11.54
C SER A 56 14.10 -4.77 12.97
N THR A 57 14.99 -5.44 13.71
CA THR A 57 14.87 -5.66 15.16
C THR A 57 16.14 -5.20 15.88
N PRO A 58 16.11 -4.14 16.71
CA PRO A 58 14.95 -3.33 17.08
C PRO A 58 14.39 -2.53 15.89
N LYS A 59 13.13 -2.10 16.01
CA LYS A 59 12.43 -1.35 14.94
C LYS A 59 13.05 0.04 14.77
N VAL A 60 13.60 0.32 13.58
CA VAL A 60 14.19 1.62 13.22
C VAL A 60 13.53 2.11 11.94
N ALA A 61 13.03 3.36 11.91
CA ALA A 61 12.23 3.87 10.79
C ALA A 61 12.94 3.80 9.41
N LYS A 62 14.27 3.97 9.37
CA LYS A 62 15.07 3.84 8.14
C LYS A 62 15.12 2.39 7.61
N TYR A 63 14.95 1.40 8.48
CA TYR A 63 14.93 -0.02 8.15
C TYR A 63 13.53 -0.57 8.31
N THR A 64 12.59 0.11 7.64
CA THR A 64 11.21 -0.36 7.47
C THR A 64 10.70 0.04 6.11
N HIS A 65 9.88 -0.83 5.52
CA HIS A 65 9.23 -0.54 4.26
C HIS A 65 7.86 -1.22 4.19
N SER A 66 7.00 -0.74 3.31
CA SER A 66 5.75 -1.40 2.97
C SER A 66 5.51 -1.23 1.48
N TRP A 67 5.13 -2.32 0.82
CA TRP A 67 4.85 -2.34 -0.61
C TRP A 67 3.68 -3.28 -0.90
N ALA A 68 3.14 -3.17 -2.11
CA ALA A 68 2.08 -4.05 -2.56
C ALA A 68 2.35 -4.51 -3.99
N THR A 69 1.91 -5.73 -4.28
CA THR A 69 1.96 -6.32 -5.62
C THR A 69 0.57 -6.78 -5.99
N VAL A 70 0.05 -6.26 -7.09
CA VAL A 70 -1.15 -6.80 -7.74
C VAL A 70 -0.70 -7.73 -8.85
N VAL A 71 -1.30 -8.92 -8.92
CA VAL A 71 -0.99 -9.95 -9.90
C VAL A 71 -2.22 -10.17 -10.76
N LYS A 72 -2.08 -9.95 -12.06
CA LYS A 72 -3.07 -10.40 -13.05
C LYS A 72 -2.73 -11.82 -13.45
N VAL A 73 -3.73 -12.69 -13.41
CA VAL A 73 -3.64 -14.08 -13.87
C VAL A 73 -4.63 -14.27 -15.00
N THR A 74 -4.14 -14.71 -16.14
CA THR A 74 -4.94 -14.96 -17.34
C THR A 74 -4.99 -16.45 -17.61
N ASP A 75 -6.20 -17.02 -17.62
CA ASP A 75 -6.42 -18.40 -18.06
C ASP A 75 -6.18 -18.50 -19.57
N MET A 76 -5.26 -19.40 -19.94
CA MET A 76 -4.80 -19.65 -21.31
C MET A 76 -5.48 -20.88 -21.94
N GLY A 77 -6.43 -21.50 -21.23
CA GLY A 77 -7.20 -22.65 -21.67
C GLY A 77 -6.69 -23.98 -21.09
N PRO A 78 -7.40 -25.08 -21.39
CA PRO A 78 -7.15 -26.39 -20.77
C PRO A 78 -5.73 -26.90 -21.01
N GLY A 79 -5.03 -27.26 -19.93
CA GLY A 79 -3.68 -27.85 -19.99
C GLY A 79 -2.54 -26.85 -20.21
N VAL A 80 -2.84 -25.56 -20.34
CA VAL A 80 -1.83 -24.49 -20.46
C VAL A 80 -1.70 -23.79 -19.11
N ALA A 81 -0.47 -23.60 -18.65
CA ALA A 81 -0.23 -22.82 -17.43
C ALA A 81 -0.75 -21.38 -17.63
N PRO A 82 -1.40 -20.78 -16.61
CA PRO A 82 -1.91 -19.42 -16.73
C PRO A 82 -0.76 -18.43 -16.90
N ALA A 83 -1.00 -17.34 -17.63
CA ALA A 83 -0.06 -16.22 -17.67
C ALA A 83 -0.16 -15.44 -16.36
N ILE A 84 0.99 -15.10 -15.74
CA ILE A 84 1.07 -14.43 -14.45
C ILE A 84 1.87 -13.14 -14.61
N GLU A 85 1.24 -12.00 -14.35
CA GLU A 85 1.80 -10.66 -14.56
C GLU A 85 1.78 -9.86 -13.25
N PRO A 86 2.89 -9.83 -12.49
CA PRO A 86 2.98 -9.06 -11.26
C PRO A 86 3.27 -7.57 -11.54
N GLN A 87 2.54 -6.69 -10.86
CA GLN A 87 2.69 -5.23 -10.91
C GLN A 87 2.88 -4.72 -9.49
N THR A 88 3.99 -4.02 -9.23
CA THR A 88 4.41 -3.64 -7.87
C THR A 88 4.46 -2.13 -7.70
N ILE A 89 3.99 -1.67 -6.54
CA ILE A 89 4.26 -0.34 -5.98
C ILE A 89 5.10 -0.55 -4.73
N SER A 90 6.39 -0.29 -4.87
CA SER A 90 7.41 -0.33 -3.83
C SER A 90 8.22 0.98 -3.94
N TRP A 91 7.67 2.02 -3.32
CA TRP A 91 8.18 3.39 -3.48
C TRP A 91 9.25 3.71 -2.45
N MET A 92 10.45 4.02 -2.93
CA MET A 92 11.65 4.25 -2.12
C MET A 92 12.41 5.50 -2.63
N PRO A 93 13.32 6.09 -1.84
CA PRO A 93 14.23 7.09 -2.39
C PRO A 93 15.12 6.41 -3.43
N ARG A 94 15.48 7.12 -4.50
CA ARG A 94 16.32 6.58 -5.58
C ARG A 94 17.70 6.11 -5.10
N THR A 95 18.18 6.69 -4.00
CA THR A 95 19.44 6.31 -3.33
C THR A 95 19.34 4.98 -2.59
N LEU A 96 18.12 4.47 -2.37
CA LEU A 96 17.78 3.36 -1.47
C LEU A 96 18.21 3.60 -0.01
N ASP A 97 18.54 4.85 0.32
CA ASP A 97 18.93 5.27 1.66
C ASP A 97 17.82 6.12 2.29
N ILE A 98 17.00 5.51 3.15
CA ILE A 98 15.84 6.18 3.76
C ILE A 98 16.30 7.21 4.82
N GLN A 99 16.12 8.49 4.51
CA GLN A 99 16.47 9.60 5.39
C GLN A 99 15.24 10.07 6.21
N SER A 100 14.92 9.38 7.31
CA SER A 100 13.72 9.66 8.14
C SER A 100 13.64 11.08 8.74
N ARG A 101 14.77 11.80 8.82
CA ARG A 101 14.83 13.19 9.32
C ARG A 101 14.97 14.23 8.18
N ASN A 102 14.96 13.78 6.93
CA ASN A 102 14.97 14.67 5.77
C ASN A 102 13.52 15.05 5.42
N PHE A 103 13.19 16.32 5.62
CA PHE A 103 11.86 16.88 5.34
C PHE A 103 11.78 17.56 3.96
N ARG A 104 12.68 17.19 3.05
CA ARG A 104 12.66 17.58 1.64
C ARG A 104 12.28 16.38 0.79
N VAL A 105 11.55 16.65 -0.27
CA VAL A 105 11.24 15.62 -1.26
C VAL A 105 12.50 15.32 -2.05
N GLU A 106 12.80 14.04 -2.22
CA GLU A 106 13.91 13.56 -3.05
C GLU A 106 13.40 12.72 -4.23
N PRO A 107 14.21 12.48 -5.28
CA PRO A 107 13.80 11.60 -6.37
C PRO A 107 13.47 10.20 -5.86
N GLY A 108 12.29 9.69 -6.20
CA GLY A 108 11.91 8.31 -5.88
C GLY A 108 12.27 7.31 -6.96
N VAL A 109 12.11 6.04 -6.60
CA VAL A 109 12.16 4.87 -7.49
C VAL A 109 11.10 3.87 -7.07
N ASN A 110 10.43 3.26 -8.05
CA ASN A 110 9.51 2.15 -7.82
C ASN A 110 10.23 0.84 -8.13
N LEU A 111 10.45 0.01 -7.11
CA LEU A 111 11.14 -1.27 -7.26
C LEU A 111 10.15 -2.37 -7.66
N ASP A 112 10.62 -3.37 -8.43
CA ASP A 112 9.87 -4.60 -8.59
C ASP A 112 9.83 -5.42 -7.29
N MET A 113 8.95 -6.42 -7.23
CA MET A 113 8.71 -7.25 -6.05
C MET A 113 9.99 -7.95 -5.55
N HIS A 114 10.78 -8.55 -6.44
CA HIS A 114 11.95 -9.33 -6.04
C HIS A 114 13.12 -8.45 -5.65
N THR A 115 13.31 -7.33 -6.35
CA THR A 115 14.30 -6.31 -5.98
C THR A 115 13.98 -5.72 -4.61
N SER A 116 12.70 -5.45 -4.32
CA SER A 116 12.25 -4.97 -3.00
C SER A 116 12.57 -5.96 -1.89
N ILE A 117 12.21 -7.24 -2.06
CA ILE A 117 12.51 -8.29 -1.07
C ILE A 117 14.01 -8.39 -0.84
N THR A 118 14.79 -8.45 -1.92
CA THR A 118 16.25 -8.56 -1.83
C THR A 118 16.87 -7.36 -1.12
N GLU A 119 16.39 -6.14 -1.40
CA GLU A 119 16.89 -4.93 -0.75
C GLU A 119 16.62 -4.94 0.76
N MET A 120 15.42 -5.33 1.20
CA MET A 120 15.10 -5.40 2.63
C MET A 120 15.92 -6.46 3.36
N LEU A 121 16.17 -7.62 2.72
CA LEU A 121 16.98 -8.68 3.30
C LEU A 121 18.47 -8.29 3.45
N LYS A 122 19.00 -7.34 2.66
CA LYS A 122 20.38 -6.84 2.85
C LYS A 122 20.57 -6.10 4.18
N HIS A 123 19.49 -5.58 4.77
CA HIS A 123 19.52 -4.83 6.03
C HIS A 123 19.01 -5.67 7.21
N ASP A 124 19.03 -7.00 7.08
CA ASP A 124 18.55 -7.97 8.08
C ASP A 124 17.09 -7.68 8.52
N GLU A 125 16.28 -7.09 7.64
CA GLU A 125 14.88 -6.85 7.93
C GLU A 125 14.08 -8.15 7.79
N LYS A 126 13.20 -8.41 8.76
CA LYS A 126 12.19 -9.44 8.59
C LYS A 126 11.10 -8.94 7.66
N ILE A 127 10.55 -9.82 6.83
CA ILE A 127 9.50 -9.48 5.87
C ILE A 127 8.25 -10.30 6.18
N VAL A 128 7.13 -9.60 6.35
CA VAL A 128 5.80 -10.17 6.50
C VAL A 128 5.02 -9.98 5.21
N MET A 129 4.32 -11.03 4.78
CA MET A 129 3.42 -11.01 3.63
C MET A 129 1.98 -11.33 4.05
N TRP A 130 1.06 -10.51 3.57
CA TRP A 130 -0.39 -10.68 3.67
C TRP A 130 -0.97 -11.08 2.30
N GLY A 131 -2.02 -11.91 2.29
CA GLY A 131 -2.60 -12.44 1.05
C GLY A 131 -1.90 -13.70 0.57
N PRO A 132 -1.98 -14.10 -0.71
CA PRO A 132 -2.62 -13.37 -1.81
C PRO A 132 -4.15 -13.36 -1.66
N TYR A 133 -4.75 -12.17 -1.73
CA TYR A 133 -6.19 -11.97 -1.68
C TYR A 133 -6.73 -11.76 -3.08
N GLU A 134 -7.81 -12.43 -3.46
CA GLU A 134 -8.46 -12.14 -4.75
C GLU A 134 -9.22 -10.81 -4.67
N ILE A 135 -8.90 -9.88 -5.58
CA ILE A 135 -9.51 -8.56 -5.65
C ILE A 135 -10.35 -8.44 -6.92
N TRP A 136 -11.35 -7.57 -6.88
CA TRP A 136 -12.14 -7.27 -8.08
C TRP A 136 -11.36 -6.37 -9.06
N HIS A 137 -11.70 -6.44 -10.35
CA HIS A 137 -10.99 -5.77 -11.45
C HIS A 137 -10.82 -4.25 -11.24
N GLY A 138 -11.78 -3.54 -10.66
CA GLY A 138 -11.65 -2.11 -10.45
C GLY A 138 -10.60 -1.74 -9.39
N ALA A 139 -10.34 -2.60 -8.40
CA ALA A 139 -9.22 -2.41 -7.48
C ALA A 139 -7.87 -2.58 -8.21
N HIS A 140 -7.79 -3.54 -9.16
CA HIS A 140 -6.62 -3.69 -10.02
C HIS A 140 -6.42 -2.46 -10.93
N THR A 141 -7.46 -1.99 -11.62
CA THR A 141 -7.38 -0.80 -12.49
C THR A 141 -6.86 0.41 -11.72
N ARG A 142 -7.44 0.68 -10.54
CA ARG A 142 -7.02 1.77 -9.66
C ARG A 142 -5.56 1.64 -9.22
N PHE A 143 -5.11 0.42 -8.91
CA PHE A 143 -3.72 0.15 -8.56
C PHE A 143 -2.77 0.45 -9.73
N LEU A 144 -3.12 0.05 -10.96
CA LEU A 144 -2.30 0.36 -12.14
C LEU A 144 -2.24 1.86 -12.42
N THR A 145 -3.36 2.57 -12.32
CA THR A 145 -3.38 4.04 -12.47
C THR A 145 -2.46 4.73 -11.45
N GLN A 146 -2.48 4.27 -10.20
CA GLN A 146 -1.57 4.78 -9.17
C GLN A 146 -0.11 4.44 -9.48
N LYS A 147 0.16 3.20 -9.94
CA LYS A 147 1.51 2.76 -10.32
C LYS A 147 2.07 3.63 -11.45
N GLU A 148 1.29 3.86 -12.50
CA GLU A 148 1.69 4.71 -13.63
C GLU A 148 1.96 6.15 -13.18
N PHE A 149 1.13 6.70 -12.30
CA PHE A 149 1.34 8.02 -11.71
C PHE A 149 2.67 8.11 -10.96
N ILE A 150 2.99 7.12 -10.14
CA ILE A 150 4.26 7.04 -9.40
C ILE A 150 5.44 6.87 -10.36
N ASP A 151 5.34 5.95 -11.32
CA ASP A 151 6.39 5.64 -12.29
C ASP A 151 6.71 6.83 -13.21
N SER A 152 5.74 7.72 -13.44
CA SER A 152 5.93 8.96 -14.20
C SER A 152 6.88 9.96 -13.53
N GLY A 153 7.15 9.81 -12.23
CA GLY A 153 7.93 10.78 -11.44
C GLY A 153 7.16 12.06 -11.10
N ALA A 154 5.83 12.07 -11.24
CA ALA A 154 4.98 13.19 -10.84
C ALA A 154 5.11 13.55 -9.34
N ILE A 155 5.49 12.58 -8.52
CA ILE A 155 5.81 12.73 -7.10
C ILE A 155 7.21 12.22 -6.81
N GLY A 156 7.85 12.78 -5.78
CA GLY A 156 9.08 12.25 -5.20
C GLY A 156 8.83 11.41 -3.96
N TYR A 157 9.91 11.03 -3.29
CA TYR A 157 9.90 10.31 -2.04
C TYR A 157 10.13 11.27 -0.86
N GLN A 158 9.40 11.07 0.24
CA GLN A 158 9.74 11.63 1.55
C GLN A 158 9.26 10.67 2.63
N CYS A 159 10.18 10.16 3.46
CA CYS A 159 9.88 9.11 4.46
C CYS A 159 8.76 9.50 5.45
N VAL A 160 8.66 10.77 5.82
CA VAL A 160 7.58 11.28 6.68
C VAL A 160 6.86 12.39 5.92
N ASP A 161 5.86 12.01 5.14
CA ASP A 161 5.19 12.92 4.19
C ASP A 161 4.02 13.71 4.79
N SER A 162 3.74 13.51 6.08
CA SER A 162 2.76 14.30 6.85
C SER A 162 3.31 15.62 7.39
N ILE A 163 4.61 15.85 7.25
CA ILE A 163 5.31 17.11 7.57
C ILE A 163 6.28 17.46 6.43
N GLY A 164 6.95 18.62 6.50
CA GLY A 164 7.97 19.00 5.53
C GLY A 164 7.44 19.44 4.16
N GLU A 165 8.27 19.27 3.13
CA GLU A 165 7.95 19.68 1.77
C GLU A 165 6.80 18.89 1.16
N ALA A 166 6.75 17.57 1.36
CA ALA A 166 5.66 16.72 0.89
C ALA A 166 4.31 17.21 1.42
N ALA A 167 4.16 17.40 2.74
CA ALA A 167 2.92 17.87 3.36
C ALA A 167 2.47 19.25 2.86
N ARG A 168 3.41 20.14 2.55
CA ARG A 168 3.09 21.49 2.08
C ARG A 168 2.70 21.53 0.60
N THR A 169 3.34 20.70 -0.22
CA THR A 169 3.26 20.81 -1.68
C THR A 169 2.40 19.74 -2.33
N GLY A 170 2.22 18.59 -1.68
CA GLY A 170 1.63 17.38 -2.25
C GLY A 170 2.52 16.71 -3.30
N ARG A 171 3.82 17.06 -3.36
CA ARG A 171 4.75 16.58 -4.40
C ARG A 171 5.61 15.39 -3.96
N GLY A 172 5.29 14.77 -2.83
CA GLY A 172 5.99 13.58 -2.38
C GLY A 172 5.11 12.73 -1.48
N CYS A 173 5.45 11.46 -1.37
CA CYS A 173 4.84 10.54 -0.42
C CYS A 173 5.85 9.54 0.13
N ASP A 174 5.47 8.85 1.20
CA ASP A 174 6.19 7.69 1.71
C ASP A 174 5.73 6.39 1.02
N CYS A 175 6.30 5.26 1.44
CA CYS A 175 6.02 3.95 0.87
C CYS A 175 4.58 3.47 1.07
N ILE A 176 3.95 3.77 2.21
CA ILE A 176 2.59 3.30 2.50
C ILE A 176 1.56 4.16 1.78
N HIS A 177 1.76 5.47 1.74
CA HIS A 177 0.87 6.39 1.02
C HIS A 177 0.98 6.23 -0.49
N ALA A 178 2.13 5.82 -1.02
CA ALA A 178 2.25 5.41 -2.42
C ALA A 178 1.22 4.32 -2.81
N ILE A 179 0.88 3.42 -1.88
CA ILE A 179 -0.13 2.37 -2.08
C ILE A 179 -1.52 2.89 -1.75
N THR A 180 -1.69 3.51 -0.58
CA THR A 180 -3.04 3.79 -0.04
C THR A 180 -3.69 5.02 -0.65
N ASP A 181 -2.93 5.96 -1.20
CA ASP A 181 -3.49 7.17 -1.81
C ASP A 181 -4.32 6.88 -3.07
N MET A 182 -4.20 5.69 -3.66
CA MET A 182 -5.04 5.30 -4.79
C MET A 182 -6.54 5.25 -4.42
N ASP A 183 -6.86 5.09 -3.13
CA ASP A 183 -8.22 5.01 -2.62
C ASP A 183 -8.68 6.40 -2.11
N PRO A 184 -9.67 7.06 -2.75
CA PRO A 184 -10.16 8.37 -2.33
C PRO A 184 -10.82 8.35 -0.95
N MET A 185 -11.26 7.18 -0.48
CA MET A 185 -11.79 7.04 0.88
C MET A 185 -10.68 6.96 1.93
N TYR A 186 -9.41 6.82 1.53
CA TYR A 186 -8.28 6.78 2.45
C TYR A 186 -7.86 8.20 2.83
N ASN A 187 -8.13 8.56 4.08
CA ASN A 187 -7.74 9.86 4.61
C ASN A 187 -6.44 9.74 5.42
N ARG A 188 -5.38 10.40 4.96
CA ARG A 188 -4.06 10.49 5.62
C ARG A 188 -4.15 11.02 7.06
N GLY A 189 -5.12 11.88 7.38
CA GLY A 189 -5.31 12.44 8.72
C GLY A 189 -5.71 11.41 9.80
N ARG A 190 -6.13 10.20 9.40
CA ARG A 190 -6.43 9.10 10.34
C ARG A 190 -5.28 8.11 10.50
N TYR A 191 -4.14 8.37 9.87
CA TYR A 191 -2.98 7.49 9.92
C TYR A 191 -2.02 7.90 11.06
N PRO A 192 -1.82 7.06 12.08
CA PRO A 192 -0.87 7.37 13.15
C PRO A 192 0.58 7.31 12.64
N LEU A 193 1.40 8.32 12.90
CA LEU A 193 2.83 8.34 12.53
C LEU A 193 3.65 7.18 13.11
N ALA A 194 3.12 6.52 14.15
CA ALA A 194 3.74 5.33 14.72
C ALA A 194 3.58 4.07 13.85
N PHE A 195 2.72 4.11 12.83
CA PHE A 195 2.49 2.98 11.93
C PHE A 195 3.49 3.08 10.78
N PHE A 196 4.49 2.22 10.81
CA PHE A 196 5.52 2.05 9.78
C PHE A 196 6.02 0.58 9.80
N GLY A 197 6.58 0.08 8.71
CA GLY A 197 6.95 -1.33 8.54
C GLY A 197 5.76 -2.28 8.61
N VAL A 198 5.87 -3.40 9.35
CA VAL A 198 4.80 -4.42 9.42
C VAL A 198 3.46 -3.83 9.92
N SER A 199 3.49 -2.92 10.90
CA SER A 199 2.27 -2.26 11.39
C SER A 199 1.55 -1.42 10.33
N ALA A 200 2.30 -0.80 9.41
CA ALA A 200 1.75 -0.04 8.30
C ALA A 200 1.07 -0.95 7.28
N SER A 201 1.76 -2.01 6.83
CA SER A 201 1.20 -3.00 5.92
C SER A 201 -0.09 -3.65 6.46
N ARG A 202 -0.12 -4.00 7.76
CA ARG A 202 -1.33 -4.49 8.43
C ARG A 202 -2.48 -3.47 8.38
N HIS A 203 -2.18 -2.19 8.55
CA HIS A 203 -3.18 -1.13 8.44
C HIS A 203 -3.73 -1.00 7.02
N ALA A 204 -2.88 -1.04 6.00
CA ALA A 204 -3.31 -1.04 4.60
C ALA A 204 -4.23 -2.24 4.31
N VAL A 205 -3.83 -3.45 4.71
CA VAL A 205 -4.67 -4.67 4.57
C VAL A 205 -6.01 -4.50 5.28
N ARG A 206 -6.03 -3.95 6.50
CA ARG A 206 -7.27 -3.63 7.20
C ARG A 206 -8.17 -2.73 6.36
N GLN A 207 -7.66 -1.64 5.80
CA GLN A 207 -8.49 -0.73 4.99
C GLN A 207 -9.01 -1.43 3.74
N ILE A 208 -8.17 -2.15 3.01
CA ILE A 208 -8.52 -2.86 1.78
C ILE A 208 -9.60 -3.92 2.05
N VAL A 209 -9.40 -4.75 3.07
CA VAL A 209 -10.30 -5.86 3.43
C VAL A 209 -11.62 -5.35 4.05
N SER A 210 -11.58 -4.32 4.90
CA SER A 210 -12.81 -3.80 5.53
C SER A 210 -13.69 -2.96 4.61
N ARG A 211 -13.14 -2.48 3.48
CA ARG A 211 -13.86 -1.66 2.49
C ARG A 211 -14.44 -2.46 1.32
N GLY A 212 -14.28 -3.77 1.30
CA GLY A 212 -14.85 -4.62 0.25
C GLY A 212 -14.06 -4.64 -1.05
N ALA A 213 -12.75 -4.40 -1.02
CA ALA A 213 -11.92 -4.57 -2.23
C ALA A 213 -11.58 -6.04 -2.52
N VAL A 214 -11.72 -6.94 -1.54
CA VAL A 214 -11.41 -8.37 -1.63
C VAL A 214 -12.71 -9.16 -1.87
N ILE A 215 -12.70 -10.06 -2.85
CA ILE A 215 -13.87 -10.87 -3.23
C ILE A 215 -14.27 -11.81 -2.09
N ASP A 216 -13.32 -12.60 -1.60
CA ASP A 216 -13.50 -13.51 -0.47
C ASP A 216 -12.36 -13.27 0.55
N PRO A 217 -12.59 -12.46 1.60
CA PRO A 217 -11.55 -12.06 2.54
C PRO A 217 -11.18 -13.18 3.54
N ASP A 218 -11.86 -14.32 3.52
CA ASP A 218 -11.53 -15.50 4.31
C ASP A 218 -10.69 -16.53 3.52
N LYS A 219 -10.50 -16.30 2.21
CA LYS A 219 -9.73 -17.19 1.34
C LYS A 219 -8.46 -16.54 0.81
N THR A 220 -7.32 -17.17 1.08
CA THR A 220 -6.05 -16.85 0.43
C THR A 220 -5.77 -17.79 -0.74
N GLN A 221 -4.95 -17.35 -1.68
CA GLN A 221 -4.67 -18.03 -2.95
C GLN A 221 -3.21 -18.49 -2.99
N ASP A 222 -2.86 -19.36 -2.04
CA ASP A 222 -1.48 -19.70 -1.70
C ASP A 222 -0.70 -20.40 -2.82
N TRP A 223 -1.39 -20.94 -3.83
CA TRP A 223 -0.77 -21.48 -5.03
C TRP A 223 0.07 -20.42 -5.79
N LEU A 224 -0.24 -19.13 -5.64
CA LEU A 224 0.53 -18.04 -6.24
C LEU A 224 1.92 -17.87 -5.62
N ILE A 225 2.15 -18.33 -4.38
CA ILE A 225 3.44 -18.15 -3.70
C ILE A 225 4.57 -18.86 -4.47
N PRO A 226 4.50 -20.18 -4.72
CA PRO A 226 5.51 -20.84 -5.55
C PRO A 226 5.45 -20.38 -7.01
N ALA A 227 4.28 -20.04 -7.55
CA ALA A 227 4.16 -19.56 -8.93
C ALA A 227 4.89 -18.22 -9.16
N LEU A 228 4.98 -17.38 -8.13
CA LEU A 228 5.73 -16.12 -8.10
C LEU A 228 7.16 -16.30 -7.60
N CYS A 229 7.63 -17.54 -7.37
CA CYS A 229 8.96 -17.83 -6.80
C CYS A 229 9.22 -17.09 -5.47
N LEU A 230 8.20 -16.97 -4.61
CA LEU A 230 8.29 -16.30 -3.31
C LEU A 230 8.73 -17.25 -2.19
N ASP A 231 8.54 -18.55 -2.37
CA ASP A 231 8.96 -19.65 -1.48
C ASP A 231 10.48 -19.74 -1.28
N LYS A 232 11.27 -19.18 -2.21
CA LYS A 232 12.73 -19.09 -2.07
C LYS A 232 13.20 -18.04 -1.04
N TYR A 233 12.32 -17.17 -0.55
CA TYR A 233 12.65 -16.13 0.42
C TYR A 233 12.12 -16.48 1.81
N PRO A 234 12.78 -16.03 2.90
CA PRO A 234 12.34 -16.29 4.27
C PRO A 234 11.19 -15.36 4.69
N LEU A 235 10.05 -15.42 4.01
CA LEU A 235 8.88 -14.57 4.29
C LEU A 235 8.04 -15.13 5.44
N GLU A 236 7.68 -14.29 6.41
CA GLU A 236 6.66 -14.60 7.42
C GLU A 236 5.26 -14.43 6.81
N ARG A 237 4.43 -15.48 6.91
CA ARG A 237 3.03 -15.45 6.45
C ARG A 237 2.14 -14.94 7.57
N GLU A 238 1.29 -13.95 7.26
CA GLU A 238 0.33 -13.41 8.21
C GLU A 238 -1.08 -13.33 7.61
N GLU A 239 -2.06 -13.64 8.44
CA GLU A 239 -3.48 -13.55 8.10
C GLU A 239 -4.12 -12.35 8.80
N TYR A 240 -4.91 -11.59 8.06
CA TYR A 240 -5.70 -10.53 8.65
C TYR A 240 -6.93 -11.10 9.37
N ARG A 241 -6.99 -10.90 10.69
CA ARG A 241 -8.04 -11.40 11.60
C ARG A 241 -9.02 -10.33 12.08
N GLY A 242 -8.96 -9.12 11.53
CA GLY A 242 -9.84 -8.02 11.93
C GLY A 242 -11.17 -8.01 11.14
N PRO A 243 -11.95 -6.91 11.21
CA PRO A 243 -13.21 -6.77 10.47
C PRO A 243 -13.01 -6.95 8.96
N LYS A 244 -13.84 -7.80 8.35
CA LYS A 244 -13.83 -8.14 6.93
C LYS A 244 -15.15 -7.76 6.28
N LYS A 245 -15.09 -7.33 5.02
CA LYS A 245 -16.26 -7.10 4.17
C LYS A 245 -15.94 -7.70 2.81
N SER A 246 -16.76 -8.64 2.35
CA SER A 246 -16.65 -9.15 0.97
C SER A 246 -17.01 -8.05 -0.03
N PHE A 247 -16.45 -8.14 -1.23
CA PHE A 247 -16.83 -7.27 -2.34
C PHE A 247 -18.32 -7.43 -2.65
N ASP A 248 -19.01 -6.30 -2.68
CA ASP A 248 -20.40 -6.20 -3.09
C ASP A 248 -20.55 -4.97 -4.01
N PRO A 249 -20.78 -5.17 -5.33
CA PRO A 249 -20.89 -4.07 -6.28
C PRO A 249 -22.07 -3.14 -5.97
N GLN A 250 -23.13 -3.62 -5.31
CA GLN A 250 -24.30 -2.79 -4.98
C GLN A 250 -23.99 -1.83 -3.83
N LEU A 251 -23.28 -2.30 -2.80
CA LEU A 251 -22.86 -1.46 -1.67
C LEU A 251 -21.85 -0.39 -2.05
N ILE A 252 -21.11 -0.60 -3.13
CA ILE A 252 -20.12 0.34 -3.64
C ILE A 252 -20.79 1.56 -4.30
N ILE A 253 -21.95 1.38 -4.92
CA ILE A 253 -22.71 2.48 -5.55
C ILE A 253 -23.46 3.30 -4.50
N GLY A 254 -23.93 2.67 -3.42
CA GLY A 254 -24.85 3.27 -2.43
C GLY A 254 -24.25 4.18 -1.35
N ASN A 255 -22.91 4.23 -1.19
CA ASN A 255 -22.24 4.99 -0.12
C ASN A 255 -21.81 6.42 -0.54
N ARG A 256 -22.67 7.17 -1.24
CA ARG A 256 -22.44 8.60 -1.52
C ARG A 256 -22.92 9.49 -0.39
#